data_AF-A0A2M7ZS43-F1
#
_entry.id   AF-A0A2M7ZS43-F1
#
_cell.length_a   1.000
_cell.length_b   1.000
_cell.length_c   1.000
_cell.angle_alpha   90.00
_cell.angle_beta   90.00
_cell.angle_gamma   90.00
#
_symmetry.space_group_name_H-M   'P 1'
#
loop_
_entity.id
_entity.type
_entity.pdbx_description
1 polymer ?
#
loop_
_entity_poly.entity_id
_entity_poly.type
_entity_poly.pdbx_seq_one_letter_code
_entity_poly.pdbx_strand_id
1 'polypeptide(L)'
;MSDSQVVTLKLPKDLKRRLEREAKYQGVSINQLTNYLLNSQLTQLESVSILESRLSNKSINNLKKKARQIMSKVPSREVPNWDG
;
A
#
# COMPACT_ATOMS: atom_id res chain seq x y z
N MET A 1 11.02 -6.43 27.29
CA MET A 1 9.66 -6.16 27.79
C MET A 1 8.97 -5.37 26.69
N SER A 2 7.88 -5.89 26.14
CA SER A 2 7.16 -5.23 25.04
C SER A 2 6.35 -4.06 25.62
N ASP A 3 6.74 -2.82 25.32
CA ASP A 3 6.01 -1.60 25.69
C ASP A 3 4.64 -1.58 24.99
N SER A 4 3.64 -2.18 25.61
CA SER A 4 2.26 -2.10 25.16
C SER A 4 1.58 -0.90 25.81
N GLN A 5 1.20 0.09 25.01
CA GLN A 5 0.38 1.22 25.47
C GLN A 5 -1.10 0.86 25.37
N VAL A 6 -1.83 1.02 26.48
CA VAL A 6 -3.30 0.82 26.50
C VAL A 6 -3.97 2.10 26.04
N VAL A 7 -4.85 1.99 25.04
CA VAL A 7 -5.58 3.12 24.46
C VAL A 7 -7.08 2.83 24.51
N THR A 8 -7.89 3.84 24.87
CA THR A 8 -9.35 3.72 24.84
C THR A 8 -9.90 4.33 23.56
N LEU A 9 -10.59 3.53 22.74
CA LEU A 9 -11.16 3.96 21.47
C LEU A 9 -12.68 4.17 21.59
N LYS A 10 -13.15 5.33 21.10
CA LYS A 10 -14.58 5.57 20.92
C LYS A 10 -14.98 5.17 19.51
N LEU A 11 -15.92 4.23 19.40
CA LEU A 11 -16.37 3.66 18.13
C LEU A 11 -17.90 3.72 18.05
N PRO A 12 -18.48 3.89 16.85
CA PRO A 12 -19.91 3.71 16.65
C PRO A 12 -20.38 2.32 17.12
N LYS A 13 -21.58 2.24 17.72
CA LYS A 13 -22.12 0.98 18.27
C LYS A 13 -22.14 -0.14 17.23
N ASP A 14 -22.51 0.19 15.99
CA ASP A 14 -22.59 -0.79 14.91
C ASP A 14 -21.21 -1.29 14.47
N LEU A 15 -20.19 -0.43 14.50
CA LEU A 15 -18.81 -0.84 14.20
C LEU A 15 -18.31 -1.83 15.25
N LYS A 16 -18.57 -1.57 16.54
CA LYS A 16 -18.23 -2.49 17.61
C LYS A 16 -18.90 -3.85 17.42
N ARG A 17 -20.21 -3.88 17.14
CA ARG A 17 -20.96 -5.13 16.89
C ARG A 17 -20.39 -5.92 15.72
N ARG A 18 -20.00 -5.24 14.64
CA ARG A 18 -19.35 -5.86 13.48
C ARG A 18 -18.01 -6.48 13.88
N LEU A 19 -17.16 -5.73 14.58
CA LEU A 19 -15.86 -6.23 15.07
C LEU A 19 -16.03 -7.45 15.98
N GLU A 20 -16.99 -7.44 16.90
CA GLU A 20 -17.29 -8.59 17.78
C GLU A 20 -17.67 -9.84 16.98
N ARG A 21 -18.52 -9.68 15.96
CA ARG A 21 -18.93 -10.78 15.10
C ARG A 21 -17.76 -11.35 14.29
N GLU A 22 -16.97 -10.49 13.65
CA GLU A 22 -15.81 -10.93 12.86
C GLU A 22 -14.74 -11.58 13.75
N ALA A 23 -14.49 -11.03 14.93
CA ALA A 23 -13.56 -11.61 15.90
C ALA A 23 -14.02 -13.01 16.35
N LYS A 24 -15.33 -13.16 16.63
CA LYS A 24 -15.93 -14.46 16.97
C LYS A 24 -15.81 -15.46 15.81
N TYR A 25 -16.07 -15.04 14.59
CA TYR A 25 -15.96 -15.89 13.39
C TYR A 25 -14.53 -16.39 13.16
N GLN A 26 -13.54 -15.52 13.38
CA GLN A 26 -12.12 -15.82 13.21
C GLN A 26 -11.50 -16.52 14.43
N GLY A 27 -12.24 -16.67 15.54
CA GLY A 27 -11.74 -17.29 16.77
C GLY A 27 -10.68 -16.48 17.51
N VAL A 28 -10.66 -15.15 17.32
CA VAL A 28 -9.66 -14.24 17.93
C VAL A 28 -10.33 -13.25 18.87
N SER A 29 -9.54 -12.62 19.75
CA SER A 29 -10.06 -11.53 20.58
C SER A 29 -10.33 -10.28 19.74
N ILE A 30 -11.32 -9.48 20.16
CA ILE A 30 -11.62 -8.19 19.53
C ILE A 30 -10.40 -7.25 19.52
N ASN A 31 -9.57 -7.30 20.56
CA ASN A 31 -8.37 -6.48 20.66
C ASN A 31 -7.32 -6.89 19.62
N GLN A 32 -7.09 -8.20 19.44
CA GLN A 32 -6.17 -8.71 18.41
C GLN A 32 -6.65 -8.32 17.01
N LEU A 33 -7.95 -8.52 16.72
CA LEU A 33 -8.53 -8.12 15.44
C LEU A 33 -8.40 -6.60 15.22
N THR A 34 -8.71 -5.80 16.24
CA THR A 34 -8.61 -4.34 16.15
C THR A 34 -7.17 -3.90 15.89
N ASN A 35 -6.20 -4.45 16.62
CA ASN A 35 -4.78 -4.13 16.42
C ASN A 35 -4.31 -4.49 15.00
N TYR A 36 -4.69 -5.68 14.51
CA TYR A 36 -4.37 -6.09 13.15
C TYR A 36 -4.96 -5.14 12.11
N LEU A 37 -6.24 -4.79 12.24
CA LEU A 37 -6.92 -3.89 11.30
C LEU A 37 -6.34 -2.48 11.33
N LEU A 38 -6.04 -1.95 12.51
CA LEU A 38 -5.39 -0.64 12.67
C LEU A 38 -4.01 -0.63 11.99
N ASN A 39 -3.21 -1.66 12.23
CA ASN A 39 -1.89 -1.77 11.62
C ASN A 39 -1.99 -1.86 10.08
N SER A 40 -2.87 -2.72 9.58
CA SER A 40 -3.09 -2.88 8.14
C SER A 40 -3.53 -1.58 7.47
N GLN A 41 -4.48 -0.86 8.06
CA GLN A 41 -4.98 0.39 7.51
C GLN A 41 -3.92 1.50 7.56
N LEU A 42 -3.12 1.57 8.63
CA LEU A 42 -2.02 2.52 8.75
C LEU A 42 -0.97 2.27 7.65
N THR A 43 -0.54 1.02 7.47
CA THR A 43 0.41 0.65 6.41
C THR A 43 -0.12 1.01 5.02
N GLN A 44 -1.43 0.84 4.77
CA GLN A 44 -2.03 1.24 3.50
C GLN A 44 -1.95 2.76 3.29
N LEU A 45 -2.28 3.56 4.30
CA LEU A 45 -2.20 5.02 4.23
C LEU A 45 -0.75 5.51 3.99
N GLU A 46 0.20 4.92 4.70
CA GLU A 46 1.63 5.21 4.53
C GLU A 46 2.10 4.86 3.11
N SER A 47 1.69 3.70 2.60
CA SER A 47 2.03 3.25 1.25
C SER A 47 1.49 4.21 0.19
N VAL A 48 0.24 4.66 0.33
CA VAL A 48 -0.36 5.66 -0.58
C VAL A 48 0.42 6.96 -0.53
N SER A 49 0.73 7.47 0.66
CA SER A 49 1.52 8.70 0.83
C SER A 49 2.93 8.60 0.22
N ILE A 50 3.60 7.46 0.37
CA ILE A 50 4.90 7.19 -0.26
C ILE A 50 4.78 7.17 -1.79
N LEU A 51 3.72 6.58 -2.33
CA LEU A 51 3.49 6.55 -3.77
C LEU A 51 3.19 7.95 -4.32
N GLU A 52 2.32 8.71 -3.65
CA GLU A 52 2.00 10.09 -4.01
C GLU A 52 3.23 10.99 -3.99
N SER A 53 4.06 10.91 -2.94
CA SER A 53 5.30 11.68 -2.86
C SER A 53 6.34 11.28 -3.93
N ARG A 54 6.38 10.00 -4.33
CA ARG A 54 7.24 9.55 -5.44
C ARG A 54 6.73 10.03 -6.79
N LEU A 55 5.41 10.05 -6.99
CA LEU A 55 4.77 10.49 -8.23
C LEU A 55 4.84 12.01 -8.38
N SER A 56 4.60 12.77 -7.32
CA SER A 56 4.66 14.24 -7.34
C SER A 56 6.06 14.76 -7.69
N ASN A 57 7.11 14.06 -7.25
CA ASN A 57 8.50 14.39 -7.55
C ASN A 57 8.98 13.91 -8.94
N LYS A 58 8.19 13.12 -9.68
CA LYS A 58 8.54 12.62 -11.01
C LYS A 58 7.62 13.22 -12.06
N SER A 59 8.07 14.29 -12.72
CA SER A 59 7.42 14.77 -13.95
C SER A 59 7.39 13.65 -15.00
N ILE A 60 6.21 13.41 -15.60
CA ILE A 60 6.02 12.49 -16.73
C ILE A 60 7.04 12.76 -17.85
N ASN A 61 7.38 14.04 -18.07
CA ASN A 61 8.37 14.45 -19.06
C ASN A 61 9.78 13.94 -18.71
N ASN A 62 10.17 13.98 -17.43
CA ASN A 62 11.44 13.41 -16.97
C ASN A 62 11.47 11.89 -17.11
N LEU A 63 10.34 11.21 -16.88
CA LEU A 63 10.24 9.77 -17.08
C LEU A 63 10.38 9.39 -18.56
N LYS A 64 9.68 10.09 -19.46
CA LYS A 64 9.80 9.93 -20.91
C LYS A 64 11.22 10.19 -21.40
N LYS A 65 11.89 11.22 -20.85
CA LYS A 65 13.28 11.54 -21.20
C LYS A 65 14.24 10.42 -20.78
N LYS A 66 14.10 9.89 -19.56
CA LYS A 66 14.88 8.72 -19.09
C LYS A 66 14.61 7.48 -19.94
N ALA A 67 13.36 7.20 -20.27
CA ALA A 67 13.00 6.07 -21.11
C ALA A 67 13.65 6.18 -22.50
N ARG A 68 13.56 7.34 -23.16
CA ARG A 68 14.26 7.57 -24.45
C ARG A 68 15.77 7.41 -24.32
N GLN A 69 16.39 7.91 -23.25
CA GLN A 69 17.82 7.76 -23.02
C GLN A 69 18.27 6.30 -22.84
N ILE A 70 17.42 5.46 -22.27
CA ILE A 70 17.71 4.03 -22.13
C ILE A 70 17.52 3.35 -23.49
N MET A 71 16.40 3.61 -24.17
CA MET A 71 16.12 3.05 -25.49
C MET A 71 17.15 3.47 -26.54
N SER A 72 17.69 4.69 -26.46
CA SER A 72 18.72 5.19 -27.39
C SER A 72 20.08 4.51 -27.22
N LYS A 73 20.30 3.78 -26.13
CA LYS A 73 21.52 2.98 -25.92
C LYS A 73 21.42 1.58 -26.51
N VAL A 74 20.21 1.16 -26.92
CA VAL A 74 20.01 -0.13 -27.59
C VAL A 74 20.44 0.03 -29.05
N PRO A 75 21.47 -0.69 -29.52
CA PRO A 75 21.89 -0.63 -30.90
C PRO A 75 20.79 -1.19 -31.82
N SER A 76 20.63 -0.60 -32.99
CA SER A 76 19.72 -1.12 -34.01
C SER A 76 20.16 -2.53 -34.42
N ARG A 77 19.26 -3.50 -34.29
CA ARG A 77 19.43 -4.86 -34.79
C ARG A 77 18.46 -5.10 -35.93
N GLU A 78 18.83 -5.94 -36.89
CA GLU A 78 17.82 -6.51 -37.79
C GLU A 78 16.86 -7.34 -36.95
N VAL A 79 15.62 -6.87 -36.86
CA VAL A 79 14.54 -7.59 -36.22
C VAL A 79 13.85 -8.48 -37.26
N PRO A 80 13.42 -9.69 -36.89
CA PRO A 80 12.66 -10.55 -37.79
C PRO A 80 11.38 -9.86 -38.28
N ASN A 81 10.90 -10.23 -39.46
CA ASN A 81 9.70 -9.64 -40.09
C ASN A 81 8.40 -9.75 -39.27
N TRP A 82 8.38 -10.55 -38.20
CA TRP A 82 7.23 -10.70 -37.30
C TRP A 82 7.29 -9.79 -36.06
N ASP A 83 8.43 -9.12 -35.81
CA ASP A 83 8.70 -8.23 -34.68
C ASP A 83 8.60 -6.73 -35.09
N GLY A 84 7.97 -6.46 -36.24
CA GLY A 84 7.79 -5.13 -36.84
C GLY A 84 6.36 -4.64 -36.83
#